data_AF-A0A359EBA5-F1
#
_entry.id   AF-A0A359EBA5-F1
#
_cell.length_a   1.000
_cell.length_b   1.000
_cell.length_c   1.000
_cell.angle_alpha   90.00
_cell.angle_beta   90.00
_cell.angle_gamma   90.00
#
_symmetry.space_group_name_H-M   'P 1'
#
loop_
_entity.id
_entity.type
_entity.pdbx_description
1 polymer ?
#
loop_
_entity_poly.entity_id
_entity_poly.type
_entity_poly.pdbx_seq_one_letter_code
_entity_poly.pdbx_strand_id
1 'polypeptide(L)'
;MLVKRKPDAYRCTLVSLIVGIVIGVIHMTVSRNLRGSSMPVDAVTYTAVLTLLVFLLFRIPGIWAKVNFTQAPKGENESAGGAAAIVSGLLAFSIQYLMESTHTMNGGINYGDAFHLSMTVIGWGLVLGGIGLMVLAQLKVRRAFQNLTSESPAV
;
A
#
# COMPACT_ATOMS: atom_id res chain seq x y z
N MET A 1 -1.36 9.88 6.08
CA MET A 1 -1.48 9.02 7.28
C MET A 1 -2.92 8.56 7.39
N LEU A 2 -3.25 7.38 6.88
CA LEU A 2 -4.62 6.85 7.01
C LEU A 2 -4.72 6.00 8.27
N VAL A 3 -5.03 6.64 9.39
CA VAL A 3 -5.25 5.97 10.67
C VAL A 3 -6.75 5.77 10.85
N LYS A 4 -7.18 4.50 10.92
CA LYS A 4 -8.58 4.14 11.19
C LYS A 4 -9.05 4.79 12.51
N ARG A 5 -10.30 5.27 12.52
CA ARG A 5 -10.96 5.92 13.69
C ARG A 5 -10.34 7.23 14.19
N LYS A 6 -9.45 7.88 13.42
CA LYS A 6 -9.00 9.24 13.74
C LYS A 6 -9.85 10.27 12.97
N PRO A 7 -10.47 11.25 13.66
CA PRO A 7 -11.12 12.36 12.97
C PRO A 7 -10.09 13.05 12.07
N ASP A 8 -10.54 13.53 10.91
CA ASP A 8 -9.73 14.25 9.92
C ASP A 8 -8.57 13.48 9.25
N ALA A 9 -8.29 12.21 9.59
CA ALA A 9 -7.19 11.45 8.97
C ALA A 9 -7.29 11.37 7.44
N TYR A 10 -8.51 11.29 6.92
CA TYR A 10 -8.78 11.33 5.48
C TYR A 10 -8.43 12.70 4.87
N ARG A 11 -8.81 13.80 5.53
CA ARG A 11 -8.46 15.17 5.11
C ARG A 11 -6.96 15.40 5.14
N CYS A 12 -6.30 15.02 6.24
CA CYS A 12 -4.85 15.11 6.35
C CYS A 12 -4.14 14.31 5.24
N THR A 13 -4.68 13.15 4.87
CA THR A 13 -4.13 12.33 3.78
C THR A 13 -4.28 13.03 2.43
N LEU A 14 -5.45 13.59 2.12
CA LEU A 14 -5.65 14.37 0.88
C LEU A 14 -4.73 15.59 0.82
N VAL A 15 -4.63 16.36 1.91
CA VAL A 15 -3.73 17.52 1.99
C VAL A 15 -2.28 17.09 1.78
N SER A 16 -1.83 16.02 2.43
CA SER A 16 -0.46 15.52 2.27
C SER A 16 -0.17 15.08 0.83
N LEU A 17 -1.13 14.45 0.15
CA LEU A 17 -0.99 14.02 -1.24
C LEU A 17 -0.91 15.24 -2.17
N ILE A 18 -1.79 16.23 -1.99
CA ILE A 18 -1.78 17.45 -2.81
C ILE A 18 -0.46 18.20 -2.65
N VAL A 19 -0.03 18.44 -1.41
CA VAL A 19 1.25 19.12 -1.14
C VAL A 19 2.43 18.33 -1.71
N GLY A 20 2.44 17.00 -1.53
CA GLY A 20 3.48 16.13 -2.09
C GLY A 20 3.54 16.17 -3.62
N ILE A 21 2.39 16.20 -4.30
CA ILE A 21 2.32 16.33 -5.77
C ILE A 21 2.86 17.70 -6.21
N VAL A 22 2.47 18.79 -5.56
CA VAL A 22 2.97 20.14 -5.89
C VAL A 22 4.49 20.20 -5.78
N ILE A 23 5.04 19.69 -4.68
CA ILE A 23 6.49 19.61 -4.48
C ILE A 23 7.12 18.72 -5.57
N GLY A 24 6.57 17.54 -5.84
CA GLY A 24 7.05 16.62 -6.87
C GLY A 24 7.12 17.27 -8.27
N VAL A 25 6.09 18.01 -8.66
CA VAL A 25 6.05 18.74 -9.94
C VAL A 25 7.16 19.81 -10.00
N ILE A 26 7.38 20.55 -8.92
CA ILE A 26 8.49 21.53 -8.85
C ILE A 26 9.83 20.81 -9.07
N HIS A 27 10.06 19.69 -8.38
CA HIS A 27 11.27 18.89 -8.57
C HIS A 27 11.41 18.38 -10.02
N MET A 28 10.32 17.93 -10.66
CA MET A 28 10.33 17.52 -12.07
C MET A 28 10.75 18.67 -12.99
N THR A 29 10.13 19.84 -12.86
CA THR A 29 10.41 21.01 -13.70
C THR A 29 11.85 21.48 -13.53
N VAL A 30 12.31 21.62 -12.28
CA VAL A 30 13.69 22.05 -12.00
C VAL A 30 14.69 21.02 -12.53
N SER A 31 14.47 19.73 -12.29
CA SER A 31 15.38 18.68 -12.75
C SER A 31 15.47 18.64 -14.28
N ARG A 32 14.35 18.78 -15.00
CA ARG A 32 14.34 18.82 -16.47
C ARG A 32 15.08 20.05 -17.01
N ASN A 33 14.90 21.21 -16.38
CA ASN A 33 15.61 22.44 -16.76
C ASN A 33 17.13 22.35 -16.52
N LEU A 34 17.57 21.66 -15.46
CA LEU A 34 18.98 21.56 -15.11
C LEU A 34 19.71 20.38 -15.79
N ARG A 35 19.03 19.24 -15.98
CA ARG A 35 19.64 17.96 -16.35
C ARG A 35 19.06 17.34 -17.62
N GLY A 36 18.04 17.97 -18.22
CA GLY A 36 17.29 17.42 -19.36
C GLY A 36 16.41 16.21 -19.01
N SER A 37 16.46 15.71 -17.77
CA SER A 37 15.70 14.56 -17.28
C SER A 37 15.35 14.72 -15.80
N SER A 38 14.30 14.03 -15.35
CA SER A 38 13.77 14.05 -13.99
C SER A 38 13.60 12.65 -13.39
N MET A 39 14.32 11.66 -13.92
CA MET A 39 14.41 10.35 -13.26
C MET A 39 15.12 10.48 -11.89
N PRO A 40 14.60 9.92 -10.79
CA PRO A 40 13.41 9.06 -10.64
C PRO A 40 12.15 9.80 -10.14
N VAL A 41 12.20 11.12 -10.02
CA VAL A 41 11.15 11.98 -9.44
C VAL A 41 9.81 11.89 -10.21
N ASP A 42 9.85 11.58 -11.50
CA ASP A 42 8.64 11.37 -12.34
C ASP A 42 7.78 10.23 -11.79
N ALA A 43 8.39 9.06 -11.52
CA ALA A 43 7.67 7.90 -11.02
C ALA A 43 7.03 8.15 -9.65
N VAL A 44 7.74 8.86 -8.77
CA VAL A 44 7.23 9.25 -7.44
C VAL A 44 6.04 10.21 -7.57
N THR A 45 6.14 11.20 -8.45
CA THR A 45 5.06 12.18 -8.64
C THR A 45 3.82 11.54 -9.25
N TYR A 46 3.98 10.69 -10.26
CA TYR A 46 2.86 9.98 -10.90
C TYR A 46 2.18 8.97 -9.97
N THR A 47 2.94 8.26 -9.14
CA THR A 47 2.35 7.36 -8.13
C THR A 47 1.59 8.13 -7.05
N ALA A 48 2.04 9.33 -6.66
CA ALA A 48 1.29 10.21 -5.77
C ALA A 48 -0.02 10.70 -6.39
N VAL A 49 -0.01 11.09 -7.67
CA VAL A 49 -1.23 11.45 -8.42
C VAL A 49 -2.20 10.27 -8.50
N LEU A 50 -1.72 9.08 -8.87
CA LEU A 50 -2.54 7.87 -8.90
C LEU A 50 -3.16 7.57 -7.53
N THR A 51 -2.37 7.71 -6.46
CA THR A 51 -2.86 7.51 -5.10
C THR A 51 -3.95 8.51 -4.75
N LEU A 52 -3.79 9.79 -5.11
CA LEU A 52 -4.82 10.80 -4.93
C LEU A 52 -6.11 10.43 -5.67
N LEU A 53 -6.02 9.99 -6.93
CA LEU A 53 -7.18 9.54 -7.70
C LEU A 53 -7.91 8.37 -7.04
N VAL A 54 -7.19 7.38 -6.52
CA VAL A 54 -7.78 6.26 -5.78
C VAL A 54 -8.51 6.75 -4.53
N PHE A 55 -7.91 7.67 -3.77
CA PHE A 55 -8.55 8.24 -2.58
C PHE A 55 -9.82 9.02 -2.92
N LEU A 56 -9.80 9.80 -4.02
CA LEU A 56 -10.97 10.52 -4.51
C LEU A 56 -12.07 9.55 -4.97
N LEU A 57 -11.71 8.44 -5.63
CA LEU A 57 -12.65 7.39 -6.00
C LEU A 57 -13.34 6.78 -4.77
N PHE A 58 -12.61 6.53 -3.68
CA PHE A 58 -13.23 6.08 -2.43
C PHE A 58 -14.20 7.09 -1.82
N ARG A 59 -14.10 8.39 -2.16
CA ARG A 59 -15.00 9.43 -1.66
C ARG A 59 -16.37 9.44 -2.33
N ILE A 60 -16.53 8.74 -3.46
CA ILE A 60 -17.81 8.67 -4.16
C ILE A 60 -18.87 8.09 -3.19
N PRO A 61 -20.04 8.73 -3.02
CA PRO A 61 -21.02 8.37 -1.97
C PRO A 61 -21.38 6.89 -1.93
N GLY A 62 -21.56 6.24 -3.09
CA GLY A 62 -21.88 4.82 -3.19
C GLY A 62 -20.74 3.87 -2.78
N ILE A 63 -19.49 4.32 -2.86
CA ILE A 63 -18.31 3.56 -2.43
C ILE A 63 -18.02 3.83 -0.95
N TRP A 64 -18.09 5.09 -0.52
CA TRP A 64 -17.82 5.49 0.86
C TRP A 64 -18.74 4.80 1.87
N ALA A 65 -20.01 4.56 1.51
CA ALA A 65 -20.96 3.81 2.33
C ALA A 65 -20.48 2.38 2.64
N LYS A 66 -19.68 1.77 1.75
CA LYS A 66 -19.13 0.42 1.91
C LYS A 66 -17.75 0.38 2.56
N VAL A 67 -16.94 1.43 2.40
CA VAL A 67 -15.55 1.49 2.90
C VAL A 67 -15.37 2.44 4.09
N ASN A 68 -16.44 2.73 4.84
CA ASN A 68 -16.43 3.76 5.87
C ASN A 68 -15.37 3.52 6.96
N PHE A 69 -14.27 4.29 6.88
CA PHE A 69 -13.11 4.16 7.76
C PHE A 69 -13.34 4.66 9.21
N THR A 70 -14.52 5.20 9.53
CA THR A 70 -14.85 5.71 10.86
C THR A 70 -15.43 4.64 11.80
N GLN A 71 -15.93 3.50 11.27
CA GLN A 71 -16.77 2.57 12.05
C GLN A 71 -16.23 1.13 12.22
N ALA A 72 -15.03 0.80 11.73
CA ALA A 72 -14.55 -0.60 11.74
C ALA A 72 -14.37 -1.20 13.16
N PRO A 73 -15.01 -2.33 13.55
CA PRO A 73 -14.76 -3.08 14.79
C PRO A 73 -13.28 -3.43 15.07
N LYS A 74 -12.93 -3.68 16.34
CA LYS A 74 -11.57 -4.13 16.72
C LYS A 74 -11.32 -5.53 16.12
N GLY A 75 -10.19 -5.72 15.44
CA GLY A 75 -9.76 -7.02 14.88
C GLY A 75 -10.14 -7.27 13.41
N GLU A 76 -11.00 -6.46 12.80
CA GLU A 76 -11.43 -6.61 11.39
C GLU A 76 -10.33 -6.29 10.36
N ASN A 77 -9.22 -5.70 10.81
CA ASN A 77 -8.19 -5.17 9.92
C ASN A 77 -7.10 -6.20 9.58
N GLU A 78 -7.09 -7.37 10.22
CA GLU A 78 -6.02 -8.37 10.06
C GLU A 78 -5.98 -8.93 8.64
N SER A 79 -7.16 -9.21 8.05
CA SER A 79 -7.23 -9.69 6.66
C SER A 79 -6.85 -8.61 5.65
N ALA A 80 -7.27 -7.35 5.87
CA ALA A 80 -6.89 -6.23 5.02
C ALA A 80 -5.39 -5.90 5.12
N GLY A 81 -4.82 -5.98 6.33
CA GLY A 81 -3.38 -5.83 6.58
C GLY A 81 -2.58 -6.97 5.95
N GLY A 82 -3.08 -8.21 6.00
CA GLY A 82 -2.47 -9.35 5.32
C GLY A 82 -2.47 -9.22 3.80
N ALA A 83 -3.59 -8.79 3.21
CA ALA A 83 -3.68 -8.50 1.78
C ALA A 83 -2.72 -7.37 1.35
N ALA A 84 -2.64 -6.29 2.14
CA ALA A 84 -1.70 -5.20 1.89
C ALA A 84 -0.24 -5.66 1.97
N ALA A 85 0.09 -6.53 2.94
CA ALA A 85 1.41 -7.13 3.06
C ALA A 85 1.75 -8.00 1.85
N ILE A 86 0.84 -8.85 1.37
CA ILE A 86 1.05 -9.67 0.17
C ILE A 86 1.33 -8.80 -1.05
N VAL A 87 0.50 -7.79 -1.30
CA VAL A 87 0.70 -6.86 -2.44
C VAL A 87 2.04 -6.14 -2.32
N SER A 88 2.42 -5.71 -1.12
CA SER A 88 3.72 -5.07 -0.86
C SER A 88 4.88 -6.03 -1.11
N GLY A 89 4.74 -7.31 -0.76
CA GLY A 89 5.75 -8.33 -1.04
C GLY A 89 5.90 -8.64 -2.54
N LEU A 90 4.79 -8.68 -3.28
CA LEU A 90 4.82 -8.79 -4.74
C LEU A 90 5.48 -7.57 -5.39
N LEU A 91 5.27 -6.37 -4.83
CA LEU A 91 5.96 -5.17 -5.27
C LEU A 91 7.47 -5.25 -4.99
N ALA A 92 7.88 -5.79 -3.83
CA ALA A 92 9.29 -6.00 -3.50
C ALA A 92 9.98 -6.94 -4.50
N PHE A 93 9.32 -8.01 -4.93
CA PHE A 93 9.87 -8.88 -5.98
C PHE A 93 9.99 -8.19 -7.34
N SER A 94 9.05 -7.30 -7.69
CA SER A 94 8.99 -6.68 -9.01
C SER A 94 9.79 -5.39 -9.15
N ILE A 95 10.22 -4.77 -8.04
CA ILE A 95 10.86 -3.44 -8.07
C ILE A 95 12.14 -3.39 -8.90
N GLN A 96 12.91 -4.47 -8.92
CA GLN A 96 14.18 -4.57 -9.65
C GLN A 96 13.97 -4.49 -11.18
N TYR A 97 12.81 -4.96 -11.66
CA TYR A 97 12.39 -4.86 -13.05
C TYR A 97 11.75 -3.50 -13.33
N LEU A 98 10.90 -3.00 -12.41
CA LEU A 98 10.24 -1.71 -12.57
C LEU A 98 11.24 -0.55 -12.64
N MET A 99 12.36 -0.65 -11.93
CA MET A 99 13.38 0.39 -11.85
C MET A 99 14.53 0.21 -12.85
N GLU A 100 14.57 -0.90 -13.59
CA GLU A 100 15.66 -1.29 -14.49
C GLU A 100 16.03 -0.19 -15.50
N SER A 101 15.04 0.42 -16.14
CA SER A 101 15.26 1.48 -17.14
C SER A 101 15.99 2.72 -16.60
N THR A 102 15.96 2.91 -15.28
CA THR A 102 16.54 4.08 -14.59
C THR A 102 17.80 3.73 -13.80
N HIS A 103 18.09 2.45 -13.63
CA HIS A 103 19.19 1.93 -12.81
C HIS A 103 20.11 0.99 -13.59
N THR A 104 20.06 0.99 -14.92
CA THR A 104 21.02 0.27 -15.76
C THR A 104 22.06 1.25 -16.31
N MET A 105 23.35 0.97 -16.10
CA MET A 105 24.46 1.81 -16.60
C MET A 105 25.34 1.08 -17.61
N ASN A 106 26.02 1.86 -18.47
CA ASN A 106 26.88 1.44 -19.59
C ASN A 106 27.52 0.06 -19.41
N GLY A 107 26.95 -0.94 -20.09
CA GLY A 107 27.33 -2.35 -19.98
C GLY A 107 26.17 -3.30 -19.70
N GLY A 108 24.95 -2.78 -19.46
CA GLY A 108 23.76 -3.61 -19.20
C GLY A 108 23.64 -4.09 -17.75
N ILE A 109 24.43 -3.52 -16.84
CA ILE A 109 24.42 -3.87 -15.42
C ILE A 109 23.26 -3.14 -14.74
N ASN A 110 22.27 -3.90 -14.27
CA ASN A 110 21.14 -3.39 -13.50
C ASN A 110 21.55 -3.20 -12.03
N TYR A 111 21.73 -1.97 -11.59
CA TYR A 111 22.03 -1.62 -10.19
C TYR A 111 20.86 -1.89 -9.23
N GLY A 112 19.64 -2.05 -9.75
CA GLY A 112 18.51 -2.55 -8.97
C GLY A 112 18.76 -3.97 -8.44
N ASP A 113 19.53 -4.78 -9.17
CA ASP A 113 19.87 -6.16 -8.79
C ASP A 113 20.83 -6.23 -7.58
N ALA A 114 21.51 -5.13 -7.24
CA ALA A 114 22.32 -5.06 -6.02
C ALA A 114 21.49 -5.32 -4.74
N PHE A 115 20.17 -5.10 -4.80
CA PHE A 115 19.24 -5.33 -3.69
C PHE A 115 18.50 -6.66 -3.77
N HIS A 116 18.84 -7.54 -4.71
CA HIS A 116 18.11 -8.77 -5.01
C HIS A 116 17.81 -9.62 -3.78
N LEU A 117 18.84 -9.92 -2.99
CA LEU A 117 18.70 -10.72 -1.78
C LEU A 117 17.77 -10.03 -0.76
N SER A 118 17.99 -8.74 -0.51
CA SER A 118 17.20 -7.99 0.47
C SER A 118 15.72 -7.90 0.07
N MET A 119 15.44 -7.61 -1.20
CA MET A 119 14.08 -7.52 -1.73
C MET A 119 13.40 -8.89 -1.78
N THR A 120 14.15 -9.95 -2.04
CA THR A 120 13.62 -11.33 -2.01
C THR A 120 13.24 -11.75 -0.60
N VAL A 121 14.11 -11.50 0.39
CA VAL A 121 13.86 -11.83 1.80
C VAL A 121 12.66 -11.04 2.33
N ILE A 122 12.62 -9.72 2.07
CA ILE A 122 11.50 -8.87 2.49
C ILE A 122 10.21 -9.28 1.76
N GLY A 123 10.29 -9.55 0.46
CA GLY A 123 9.15 -10.01 -0.35
C GLY A 123 8.53 -11.28 0.20
N TRP A 124 9.34 -12.31 0.48
CA TRP A 124 8.86 -13.54 1.12
C TRP A 124 8.32 -13.28 2.53
N GLY A 125 9.01 -12.48 3.34
CA GLY A 125 8.54 -12.12 4.69
C GLY A 125 7.16 -11.46 4.67
N LEU A 126 6.93 -10.55 3.72
CA LEU A 126 5.66 -9.84 3.55
C LEU A 126 4.56 -10.75 3.00
N VAL A 127 4.86 -11.60 2.01
CA VAL A 127 3.88 -12.55 1.45
C VAL A 127 3.48 -13.59 2.49
N LEU A 128 4.46 -14.27 3.11
CA LEU A 128 4.19 -15.31 4.11
C LEU A 128 3.56 -14.72 5.38
N GLY A 129 4.06 -13.57 5.85
CA GLY A 129 3.47 -12.85 6.97
C GLY A 129 2.04 -12.40 6.67
N GLY A 130 1.77 -11.93 5.45
CA GLY A 130 0.43 -11.54 5.01
C GLY A 130 -0.55 -12.71 4.93
N ILE A 131 -0.11 -13.85 4.38
CA ILE A 131 -0.87 -15.11 4.40
C ILE A 131 -1.16 -15.52 5.84
N GLY A 132 -0.14 -15.49 6.72
CA GLY A 132 -0.29 -15.81 8.14
C GLY A 132 -1.33 -14.95 8.84
N LEU A 133 -1.32 -13.64 8.63
CA LEU A 133 -2.33 -12.71 9.17
C LEU A 133 -3.75 -13.05 8.67
N MET A 134 -3.90 -13.39 7.40
CA MET A 134 -5.20 -13.78 6.85
C MET A 134 -5.69 -15.10 7.44
N VAL A 135 -4.83 -16.11 7.55
CA VAL A 135 -5.17 -17.39 8.19
C VAL A 135 -5.57 -17.18 9.64
N LEU A 136 -4.81 -16.40 10.41
CA LEU A 136 -5.13 -16.07 11.80
C LEU A 136 -6.50 -15.36 11.94
N ALA A 137 -6.80 -14.42 11.04
CA ALA A 137 -8.10 -13.76 11.02
C ALA A 137 -9.24 -14.76 10.80
N GLN A 138 -9.08 -15.68 9.84
CA GLN A 138 -10.08 -16.73 9.56
C GLN A 138 -10.26 -17.68 10.74
N LEU A 139 -9.17 -18.08 11.40
CA LEU A 139 -9.23 -18.95 12.58
C LEU A 139 -9.95 -18.28 13.76
N LYS A 140 -9.74 -16.98 13.99
CA LYS A 140 -10.45 -16.22 15.03
C LYS A 140 -11.96 -16.16 14.76
N VAL A 141 -12.36 -15.90 13.52
CA VAL A 141 -13.77 -15.89 13.12
C VAL A 141 -14.40 -17.26 13.32
N ARG A 142 -13.73 -18.34 12.91
CA ARG A 142 -14.20 -19.72 13.12
C ARG A 142 -14.38 -20.06 14.61
N ARG A 143 -13.42 -19.70 15.46
CA ARG A 143 -13.52 -19.94 16.92
C ARG A 143 -14.67 -19.15 17.55
N ALA A 144 -14.85 -17.89 17.17
CA ALA A 144 -15.96 -17.07 17.67
C ALA A 144 -17.33 -17.68 17.31
N PHE A 145 -17.47 -18.20 16.08
CA PHE A 145 -18.68 -18.88 15.65
C PHE A 145 -18.96 -20.16 16.45
N GLN A 146 -17.93 -20.99 16.70
CA GLN A 146 -18.07 -22.21 17.49
C GLN A 146 -18.55 -21.92 18.92
N ASN A 147 -17.99 -20.90 19.58
CA ASN A 147 -18.40 -20.51 20.93
C ASN A 147 -19.87 -20.08 20.99
N LEU A 148 -20.34 -19.31 20.00
CA LEU A 148 -21.76 -18.91 19.91
C LEU A 148 -22.69 -20.12 19.74
N THR A 149 -22.27 -21.13 18.98
CA THR A 149 -23.08 -22.35 18.79
C THR A 149 -23.08 -23.27 20.01
N SER A 150 -22.03 -23.26 20.83
CA SER A 150 -21.96 -24.08 22.05
C SER A 150 -22.72 -23.49 23.25
N GLU A 151 -22.99 -22.18 23.25
CA GLU A 151 -23.72 -21.50 24.32
C GLU A 151 -25.24 -21.42 24.07
N SER A 152 -25.71 -21.78 22.87
CA SER A 152 -27.15 -21.87 22.59
C SER A 152 -27.73 -23.10 23.30
N PRO A 153 -28.70 -22.96 24.22
CA PRO A 153 -29.37 -24.12 24.80
C PRO A 153 -30.02 -24.93 23.68
N ALA A 154 -29.80 -26.25 23.68
CA ALA A 154 -30.51 -27.15 22.80
C ALA A 154 -32.01 -27.01 23.10
N VAL A 155 -32.78 -26.53 22.11
CA VAL A 155 -34.25 -26.44 22.14
C VAL A 155 -34.83 -27.85 21.99
#